data_AF-A0A1G8W7I8-F1
#
_entry.id   AF-A0A1G8W7I8-F1
#
_cell.length_a   1.000
_cell.length_b   1.000
_cell.length_c   1.000
_cell.angle_alpha   90.00
_cell.angle_beta   90.00
_cell.angle_gamma   90.00
#
_symmetry.space_group_name_H-M   'P 1'
#
loop_
_entity.id
_entity.type
_entity.pdbx_description
1 polymer ?
#
loop_
_entity_poly.entity_id
_entity_poly.type
_entity_poly.pdbx_seq_one_letter_code
_entity_poly.pdbx_strand_id
1 'polypeptide(L)'
;MSNTGWKEDLARDLESYGLGETPSRFEMARAPVIENWTTQVRRVGKEFKLVVMGQARKHPDYVDGEDICTAAIHWFDRKARFARSAHRLYSLGEQAGDEIPIDGTITE
;
A
#
# COMPACT_ATOMS: atom_id res chain seq x y z
N MET A 1 23.90 -1.56 16.49
CA MET A 1 23.29 -0.39 15.84
C MET A 1 21.79 -0.61 15.83
N SER A 2 21.05 0.22 16.54
CA SER A 2 19.64 -0.05 16.89
C SER A 2 18.74 -0.11 15.65
N ASN A 3 17.99 -1.20 15.54
CA ASN A 3 17.10 -1.53 14.43
C ASN A 3 15.79 -0.69 14.43
N THR A 4 15.86 0.55 14.91
CA THR A 4 14.69 1.43 15.17
C THR A 4 14.50 2.53 14.14
N GLY A 5 15.54 2.88 13.36
CA GLY A 5 15.50 3.97 12.36
C GLY A 5 14.26 3.98 11.46
N TRP A 6 13.84 2.80 11.02
CA TRP A 6 12.68 2.65 10.14
C TRP A 6 11.35 3.04 10.82
N LYS A 7 11.24 2.91 12.14
CA LYS A 7 10.03 3.30 12.89
C LYS A 7 9.94 4.82 12.99
N GLU A 8 11.06 5.48 13.23
CA GLU A 8 11.12 6.94 13.26
C GLU A 8 10.82 7.54 11.88
N ASP A 9 11.35 6.93 10.82
CA ASP A 9 11.03 7.34 9.44
C ASP A 9 9.56 7.10 9.09
N LEU A 10 9.00 5.93 9.44
CA LEU A 10 7.57 5.68 9.24
C LEU A 10 6.71 6.67 10.02
N ALA A 11 7.03 6.97 11.28
CA ALA A 11 6.27 7.93 12.07
C ALA A 11 6.28 9.32 11.44
N ARG A 12 7.44 9.78 10.94
CA ARG A 12 7.57 11.05 10.21
C ARG A 12 6.72 11.06 8.94
N ASP A 13 6.79 10.00 8.14
CA ASP A 13 5.98 9.85 6.93
C ASP A 13 4.48 9.96 7.26
N LEU A 14 4.00 9.24 8.28
CA LEU A 14 2.60 9.24 8.69
C LEU A 14 2.12 10.61 9.19
N GLU A 15 2.97 11.34 9.92
CA GLU A 15 2.68 12.71 10.36
C GLU A 15 2.53 13.65 9.16
N SER A 16 3.50 13.65 8.25
CA SER A 16 3.46 14.44 7.01
C SER A 16 2.21 14.13 6.18
N TYR A 17 1.88 12.84 5.99
CA TYR A 17 0.67 12.47 5.24
C TYR A 17 -0.62 12.90 5.96
N GLY A 18 -0.63 12.84 7.29
CA GLY A 18 -1.72 13.36 8.12
C GLY A 18 -1.96 14.86 7.93
N LEU A 19 -0.90 15.63 7.63
CA LEU A 19 -0.95 17.05 7.27
C LEU A 19 -1.31 17.30 5.80
N GLY A 20 -1.56 16.24 5.02
CA GLY A 20 -1.91 16.34 3.61
C GLY A 20 -0.70 16.45 2.68
N GLU A 21 0.52 16.33 3.20
CA GLU A 21 1.72 16.21 2.38
C GLU A 21 1.72 14.88 1.65
N THR A 22 2.45 14.81 0.55
CA THR A 22 2.56 13.60 -0.27
C THR A 22 4.02 13.32 -0.55
N PRO A 23 4.42 12.06 -0.79
CA PRO A 23 5.77 11.74 -1.19
C PRO A 23 6.20 12.59 -2.39
N SER A 24 7.47 12.96 -2.42
CA SER A 24 8.03 13.73 -3.52
C SER A 24 7.92 12.96 -4.84
N ARG A 25 7.99 13.68 -5.98
CA ARG A 25 8.00 13.05 -7.30
C ARG A 25 9.14 12.05 -7.47
N PHE A 26 10.28 12.28 -6.83
CA PHE A 26 11.43 11.38 -6.90
C PHE A 26 11.19 10.08 -6.13
N GLU A 27 10.60 10.16 -4.93
CA GLU A 27 10.21 8.97 -4.17
C GLU A 27 9.17 8.15 -4.92
N MET A 28 8.14 8.82 -5.48
CA MET A 28 7.12 8.17 -6.29
C MET A 28 7.69 7.50 -7.55
N ALA A 29 8.65 8.12 -8.23
CA ALA A 29 9.27 7.55 -9.43
C ALA A 29 10.09 6.27 -9.14
N ARG A 30 10.58 6.12 -7.91
CA ARG A 30 11.35 4.96 -7.43
C ARG A 30 10.51 3.91 -6.73
N ALA A 31 9.30 4.27 -6.31
CA ALA A 31 8.39 3.35 -5.66
C ALA A 31 7.96 2.26 -6.65
N PRO A 32 7.92 0.98 -6.23
CA PRO A 32 7.24 -0.05 -6.99
C PRO A 32 5.78 0.33 -7.21
N VAL A 33 5.26 -0.04 -8.38
CA VAL A 33 3.87 0.21 -8.76
C VAL A 33 3.08 -1.07 -8.52
N ILE A 34 1.87 -0.94 -7.98
CA ILE A 34 0.88 -2.00 -7.95
C ILE A 34 -0.23 -1.62 -8.93
N GLU A 35 -0.31 -2.35 -10.04
CA GLU A 35 -1.35 -2.23 -11.07
C GLU A 35 -2.50 -3.19 -10.77
N ASN A 36 -3.66 -2.97 -11.38
CA ASN A 36 -4.86 -3.80 -11.21
C ASN A 36 -5.13 -4.12 -9.73
N TRP A 37 -5.02 -3.10 -8.88
CA TRP A 37 -4.93 -3.30 -7.44
C TRP A 37 -6.30 -3.32 -6.77
N THR A 38 -6.41 -4.07 -5.68
CA THR A 38 -7.57 -4.06 -4.76
C THR A 38 -7.09 -4.09 -3.31
N THR A 39 -7.93 -3.64 -2.38
CA THR A 39 -7.65 -3.73 -0.95
C THR A 39 -8.35 -4.91 -0.31
N GLN A 40 -7.65 -5.61 0.59
CA GLN A 40 -8.26 -6.66 1.40
C GLN A 40 -7.90 -6.50 2.88
N VAL A 41 -8.86 -6.81 3.76
CA VAL A 41 -8.59 -6.99 5.20
C VAL A 41 -8.36 -8.46 5.46
N ARG A 42 -7.16 -8.83 5.91
CA ARG A 42 -6.77 -10.21 6.18
C ARG A 42 -6.57 -10.44 7.67
N ARG A 43 -7.08 -11.57 8.17
CA ARG A 43 -6.86 -12.00 9.55
C ARG A 43 -5.47 -12.61 9.71
N VAL A 44 -4.73 -12.18 10.72
CA VAL A 44 -3.43 -12.73 11.13
C VAL A 44 -3.51 -13.06 12.61
N GLY A 45 -3.74 -14.33 12.93
CA GLY A 45 -4.01 -14.76 14.30
C GLY A 45 -5.28 -14.11 14.87
N LYS A 46 -5.11 -13.26 15.88
CA LYS A 46 -6.19 -12.50 16.52
C LYS A 46 -6.34 -11.07 15.97
N GLU A 47 -5.47 -10.66 15.06
CA GLU A 47 -5.44 -9.30 14.51
C GLU A 47 -5.93 -9.28 13.05
N PHE A 48 -6.20 -8.08 12.54
CA PHE A 48 -6.53 -7.83 11.15
C PHE A 48 -5.54 -6.84 10.56
N LYS A 49 -5.12 -7.07 9.32
CA LYS A 49 -4.29 -6.13 8.56
C LYS A 49 -4.95 -5.78 7.24
N LEU A 50 -4.91 -4.49 6.91
CA LEU A 50 -5.19 -4.02 5.56
C LEU A 50 -3.97 -4.33 4.68
N VAL A 51 -4.20 -4.93 3.53
CA VAL A 51 -3.19 -5.18 2.49
C VAL A 51 -3.70 -4.67 1.15
N VAL A 52 -2.77 -4.35 0.26
CA VAL A 52 -3.05 -4.13 -1.16
C VAL A 52 -2.58 -5.37 -1.91
N MET A 53 -3.42 -5.84 -2.83
CA MET A 53 -3.06 -6.87 -3.79
C MET A 53 -3.14 -6.31 -5.19
N GLY A 54 -2.44 -6.92 -6.14
CA GLY A 54 -2.45 -6.54 -7.54
C GLY A 54 -1.19 -7.02 -8.22
N GLN A 55 -0.89 -6.48 -9.39
CA GLN A 55 0.27 -6.86 -10.18
C GLN A 55 1.44 -5.93 -9.92
N ALA A 56 2.59 -6.51 -9.60
CA ALA A 56 3.81 -5.75 -9.37
C ALA A 56 4.37 -5.16 -10.66
N ARG A 57 4.94 -3.96 -10.56
CA ARG A 57 5.80 -3.38 -11.58
C ARG A 57 6.94 -2.60 -10.94
N LYS A 58 8.16 -2.74 -11.46
CA LYS A 58 9.40 -2.19 -10.89
C LYS A 58 9.64 -2.62 -9.44
N HIS A 59 9.11 -3.77 -9.04
CA HIS A 59 9.34 -4.27 -7.68
C HIS A 59 10.72 -4.96 -7.63
N PRO A 60 11.56 -4.70 -6.61
CA PRO A 60 12.89 -5.31 -6.55
C PRO A 60 12.86 -6.83 -6.33
N ASP A 61 11.78 -7.31 -5.71
CA ASP A 61 11.66 -8.71 -5.26
C ASP A 61 10.71 -9.56 -6.13
N TYR A 62 10.01 -8.95 -7.10
CA TYR A 62 9.00 -9.62 -7.94
C TYR A 62 9.18 -9.25 -9.40
N VAL A 63 8.79 -10.16 -10.28
CA VAL A 63 8.82 -9.89 -11.73
C VAL A 63 7.65 -8.98 -12.10
N ASP A 64 7.85 -8.12 -13.10
CA ASP A 64 6.78 -7.28 -13.62
C ASP A 64 5.61 -8.14 -14.12
N GLY A 65 4.39 -7.81 -13.67
CA GLY A 65 3.15 -8.54 -13.97
C GLY A 65 2.81 -9.65 -12.97
N GLU A 66 3.70 -9.96 -12.02
CA GLU A 66 3.45 -10.97 -10.99
C GLU A 66 2.41 -10.49 -9.96
N ASP A 67 1.48 -11.36 -9.58
CA ASP A 67 0.52 -11.07 -8.53
C ASP A 67 1.21 -10.99 -7.17
N ILE A 68 1.01 -9.89 -6.47
CA ILE A 68 1.61 -9.63 -5.16
C ILE A 68 0.56 -9.31 -4.11
N CYS A 69 0.93 -9.53 -2.86
CA CYS A 69 0.22 -9.05 -1.69
C CYS A 69 1.21 -8.27 -0.82
N THR A 70 0.90 -7.01 -0.53
CA THR A 70 1.78 -6.20 0.31
C THR A 70 1.86 -6.73 1.74
N ALA A 71 2.88 -6.29 2.47
CA ALA A 71 2.83 -6.25 3.93
C ALA A 71 1.67 -5.34 4.42
N ALA A 72 1.46 -5.28 5.73
CA ALA A 72 0.44 -4.42 6.32
C ALA A 72 0.62 -2.96 5.88
N ILE A 73 -0.47 -2.35 5.40
CA ILE A 73 -0.51 -0.95 5.03
C ILE A 73 -0.79 -0.11 6.27
N HIS A 74 0.06 0.88 6.50
CA HIS A 74 -0.05 1.87 7.58
C HIS A 74 -0.64 3.19 7.09
N TRP A 75 -0.51 3.49 5.81
CA TRP A 75 -1.17 4.64 5.18
C TRP A 75 -1.67 4.30 3.79
N PHE A 76 -2.90 4.71 3.50
CA PHE A 76 -3.50 4.62 2.19
C PHE A 76 -3.94 6.03 1.77
N ASP A 77 -3.39 6.55 0.68
CA ASP A 77 -3.69 7.90 0.22
C ASP A 77 -5.18 8.03 -0.14
N ARG A 78 -5.82 9.12 0.29
CA ARG A 78 -7.26 9.34 0.10
C ARG A 78 -7.68 9.42 -1.37
N LYS A 79 -6.74 9.68 -2.29
CA LYS A 79 -6.98 9.71 -3.74
C LYS A 79 -6.46 8.44 -4.42
N ALA A 80 -6.14 7.42 -3.63
CA ALA A 80 -5.61 6.15 -4.09
C ALA A 80 -4.38 6.28 -5.01
N ARG A 81 -3.50 7.26 -4.75
CA ARG A 81 -2.27 7.47 -5.55
C ARG A 81 -1.09 6.66 -5.04
N PHE A 82 -1.04 6.39 -3.74
CA PHE A 82 0.04 5.65 -3.11
C PHE A 82 -0.42 4.95 -1.82
N ALA A 83 0.34 3.94 -1.41
CA ALA A 83 0.17 3.28 -0.13
C ALA A 83 1.53 3.08 0.54
N ARG A 84 1.57 3.13 1.88
CA ARG A 84 2.78 2.97 2.69
C ARG A 84 2.63 1.76 3.59
N SER A 85 3.52 0.78 3.41
CA SER A 85 3.81 -0.21 4.44
C SER A 85 4.94 0.29 5.34
N ALA A 86 5.23 -0.46 6.40
CA ALA A 86 6.32 -0.16 7.32
C ALA A 86 7.68 0.09 6.61
N HIS A 87 7.95 -0.63 5.53
CA HIS A 87 9.25 -0.60 4.86
C HIS A 87 9.20 -0.07 3.44
N ARG A 88 8.04 -0.06 2.78
CA ARG A 88 7.95 0.34 1.37
C ARG A 88 6.83 1.34 1.09
N LEU A 89 7.14 2.32 0.26
CA LEU A 89 6.17 3.15 -0.44
C LEU A 89 5.83 2.47 -1.76
N TYR A 90 4.54 2.36 -2.05
CA TYR A 90 4.02 1.85 -3.31
C TYR A 90 3.28 2.96 -4.04
N SER A 91 3.53 3.12 -5.33
CA SER A 91 2.63 3.86 -6.20
C SER A 91 1.46 2.95 -6.56
N LEU A 92 0.25 3.49 -6.53
CA LEU A 92 -0.94 2.77 -6.95
C LEU A 92 -1.24 3.18 -8.39
N GLY A 93 -1.28 2.19 -9.27
CA GLY A 93 -1.63 2.36 -10.68
C GLY A 93 -3.14 2.24 -10.88
N GLU A 94 -3.55 1.54 -11.93
CA GLU A 94 -4.96 1.30 -12.19
C GLU A 94 -5.57 0.41 -11.09
N GLN A 95 -6.72 0.80 -10.55
CA GLN A 95 -7.47 -0.03 -9.60
C GLN A 95 -8.15 -1.17 -10.37
N ALA A 96 -8.15 -2.38 -9.81
CA ALA A 96 -9.03 -3.44 -10.30
C ALA A 96 -10.48 -2.93 -10.19
N GLY A 97 -11.23 -2.96 -11.29
CA GLY A 97 -12.59 -2.39 -11.42
C GLY A 97 -13.67 -3.00 -10.52
N ASP A 98 -13.28 -3.67 -9.44
CA ASP A 98 -14.16 -4.20 -8.41
C ASP A 98 -14.56 -3.06 -7.47
N GLU A 99 -15.62 -2.33 -7.83
CA GLU A 99 -16.36 -1.53 -6.85
C GLU A 99 -16.85 -2.47 -5.74
N ILE A 100 -16.38 -2.25 -4.50
CA ILE A 100 -17.05 -2.80 -3.33
C ILE A 100 -18.33 -1.98 -3.16
N PRO A 101 -19.53 -2.56 -3.33
CA PRO A 101 -20.78 -1.82 -3.11
C PRO A 101 -20.79 -1.28 -1.68
N ILE A 102 -21.19 -0.03 -1.52
CA ILE A 102 -21.31 0.63 -0.20
C ILE A 102 -22.23 -0.18 0.75
N ASP A 103 -23.11 -1.02 0.20
CA ASP A 103 -24.05 -1.87 0.94
C ASP A 103 -23.52 -3.27 1.30
N GLY A 104 -22.24 -3.58 1.05
CA GLY A 104 -21.49 -4.53 1.87
C GLY A 104 -21.97 -5.99 1.96
N THR A 105 -22.64 -6.56 0.96
CA THR A 105 -22.81 -8.03 0.90
C THR A 105 -22.57 -8.57 -0.51
N ILE A 106 -21.46 -9.29 -0.68
CA ILE A 106 -21.40 -10.36 -1.68
C ILE A 106 -22.20 -11.51 -1.05
N THR A 107 -23.45 -11.66 -1.47
CA THR A 107 -24.23 -12.86 -1.16
C THR A 107 -23.73 -13.98 -2.06
N GLU A 108 -23.06 -14.97 -1.47
CA GLU A 108 -23.06 -16.35 -1.99
C GLU A 108 -24.18 -17.14 -1.32
#